data_AF-A0A136IVV1-F1
#
_entry.id   AF-A0A136IVV1-F1
#
_cell.length_a   1.000
_cell.length_b   1.000
_cell.length_c   1.000
_cell.angle_alpha   90.00
_cell.angle_beta   90.00
_cell.angle_gamma   90.00
#
_symmetry.space_group_name_H-M   'P 1'
#
loop_
_entity.id
_entity.type
_entity.pdbx_description
1 polymer ?
#
loop_
_entity_poly.entity_id
_entity_poly.type
_entity_poly.pdbx_seq_one_letter_code
_entity_poly.pdbx_strand_id
1 'polypeptide(L)'
;MGRRKKATQSPLAFLHRPWALERRQMPRHATVLANHKGFDEVLTVGNNAALGARLGVDVERAVVIQGYKGDPDRTIALIGRVGGNADSGNHSGRRELGLPRTQILRLLEDEFGSFEGVFGFTPGNGDATGSTDISKDDDTPIRVIAIMNAFHPAEVEQVEAIARNLTPGPTNTTQPPTDGKQPQQEHEPNQEQPLPLQGDVSCRHVLYLTGAIRELGLQAARERGMAVVCVGHRTCEEWGIRYMAKLLRERWPGLRVDEILEDENERVGIETTQKGVAADGVPATYGP
;
A
#
# COMPACT_ATOMS: atom_id res chain seq x y z
N MET A 1 -42.99 -1.33 -42.65
CA MET A 1 -42.33 -1.80 -41.41
C MET A 1 -41.12 -0.91 -41.12
N GLY A 2 -41.24 0.03 -40.19
CA GLY A 2 -40.13 0.89 -39.78
C GLY A 2 -39.15 0.10 -38.91
N ARG A 3 -37.88 0.01 -39.32
CA ARG A 3 -36.78 -0.51 -38.50
C ARG A 3 -36.74 0.32 -37.21
N ARG A 4 -37.16 -0.27 -36.08
CA ARG A 4 -36.94 0.31 -34.75
C ARG A 4 -35.43 0.54 -34.61
N LYS A 5 -34.99 1.80 -34.57
CA LYS A 5 -33.60 2.13 -34.21
C LYS A 5 -33.34 1.45 -32.86
N LYS A 6 -32.38 0.52 -32.81
CA LYS A 6 -31.89 -0.01 -31.52
C LYS A 6 -31.52 1.20 -30.68
N ALA A 7 -32.16 1.38 -29.53
CA ALA A 7 -31.74 2.37 -28.57
C ALA A 7 -30.29 2.06 -28.21
N THR A 8 -29.36 2.90 -28.68
CA THR A 8 -27.97 2.83 -28.25
C THR A 8 -27.97 3.17 -26.77
N GLN A 9 -27.56 2.22 -25.92
CA GLN A 9 -27.43 2.48 -24.49
C GLN A 9 -26.48 3.68 -24.30
N SER A 10 -26.88 4.61 -23.44
CA SER A 10 -26.04 5.75 -23.08
C SER A 10 -24.75 5.24 -22.42
N PRO A 11 -23.57 5.68 -22.89
CA PRO A 11 -22.31 5.29 -22.26
C PRO A 11 -22.21 5.93 -20.86
N LEU A 12 -21.60 5.19 -19.94
CA LEU A 12 -21.21 5.68 -18.63
C LEU A 12 -19.68 5.71 -18.57
N ALA A 13 -19.12 6.84 -18.18
CA ALA A 13 -17.69 7.01 -17.94
C ALA A 13 -17.45 7.22 -16.44
N PHE A 14 -16.42 6.57 -15.91
CA PHE A 14 -15.87 6.90 -14.60
C PHE A 14 -14.53 7.60 -14.78
N LEU A 15 -14.29 8.68 -14.05
CA LEU A 15 -13.02 9.39 -14.00
C LEU A 15 -12.48 9.36 -12.58
N HIS A 16 -11.25 8.86 -12.40
CA HIS A 16 -10.49 9.11 -11.17
C HIS A 16 -10.29 10.61 -10.99
N ARG A 17 -9.84 11.25 -12.07
CA ARG A 17 -9.39 12.64 -12.12
C ARG A 17 -10.35 13.51 -12.94
N PRO A 18 -11.31 14.25 -12.35
CA PRO A 18 -12.30 15.01 -13.11
C PRO A 18 -11.83 16.38 -13.62
N TRP A 19 -10.62 16.81 -13.28
CA TRP A 19 -10.13 18.13 -13.64
C TRP A 19 -9.88 18.21 -15.14
N ALA A 20 -10.09 19.39 -15.71
CA ALA A 20 -9.92 19.65 -17.14
C ALA A 20 -10.76 18.79 -18.10
N LEU A 21 -11.83 18.10 -17.65
CA LEU A 21 -12.73 17.36 -18.54
C LEU A 21 -13.33 18.27 -19.61
N GLU A 22 -12.96 18.05 -20.86
CA GLU A 22 -13.54 18.74 -22.01
C GLU A 22 -14.93 18.18 -22.34
N ARG A 23 -15.96 18.69 -21.67
CA ARG A 23 -17.36 18.25 -21.83
C ARG A 23 -17.86 18.23 -23.27
N ARG A 24 -17.28 19.06 -24.15
CA ARG A 24 -17.63 19.12 -25.59
C ARG A 24 -17.15 17.90 -26.39
N GLN A 25 -16.11 17.22 -25.91
CA GLN A 25 -15.58 15.99 -26.52
C GLN A 25 -16.36 14.75 -26.07
N MET A 26 -17.18 14.86 -25.02
CA MET A 26 -17.97 13.72 -24.53
C MET A 26 -19.15 13.41 -25.46
N PRO A 27 -19.47 12.12 -25.68
CA PRO A 27 -20.66 11.72 -26.41
C PRO A 27 -21.92 12.33 -25.80
N ARG A 28 -22.84 12.77 -26.67
CA ARG A 28 -24.15 13.26 -26.20
C ARG A 28 -24.86 12.14 -25.42
N HIS A 29 -25.46 12.51 -24.30
CA HIS A 29 -26.14 11.59 -23.37
C HIS A 29 -25.23 10.62 -22.60
N ALA A 30 -23.92 10.84 -22.60
CA ALA A 30 -23.02 10.15 -21.68
C ALA A 30 -23.27 10.58 -20.23
N THR A 31 -23.22 9.63 -19.30
CA THR A 31 -23.18 9.92 -17.86
C THR A 31 -21.72 9.84 -17.40
N VAL A 32 -21.25 10.87 -16.70
CA VAL A 32 -19.88 10.87 -16.13
C VAL A 32 -19.97 10.83 -14.62
N LEU A 33 -19.37 9.80 -14.03
CA LEU A 33 -19.12 9.69 -12.60
C LEU A 33 -17.66 10.03 -12.35
N ALA A 34 -17.37 10.69 -11.23
CA ALA A 34 -15.99 10.91 -10.81
C ALA A 34 -15.89 10.90 -9.29
N ASN A 35 -14.82 10.30 -8.79
CA ASN A 35 -14.54 10.29 -7.36
C ASN A 35 -13.04 10.13 -7.12
N HIS A 36 -12.32 11.24 -7.03
CA HIS A 36 -10.89 11.23 -6.76
C HIS A 36 -10.56 10.67 -5.38
N LYS A 37 -11.11 11.30 -4.32
CA LYS A 37 -10.81 10.95 -2.92
C LYS A 37 -11.13 9.48 -2.64
N GLY A 38 -12.34 9.04 -2.97
CA GLY A 38 -12.76 7.67 -2.70
C GLY A 38 -11.96 6.64 -3.52
N PHE A 39 -11.54 6.98 -4.73
CA PHE A 39 -10.69 6.10 -5.54
C PHE A 39 -9.30 5.97 -4.93
N ASP A 40 -8.65 7.07 -4.53
CA ASP A 40 -7.39 7.03 -3.80
C ASP A 40 -7.50 6.22 -2.50
N GLU A 41 -8.61 6.37 -1.79
CA GLU A 41 -8.81 5.72 -0.51
C GLU A 41 -8.88 4.20 -0.61
N VAL A 42 -9.55 3.64 -1.63
CA VAL A 42 -9.86 2.20 -1.63
C VAL A 42 -9.33 1.44 -2.84
N LEU A 43 -8.83 2.13 -3.87
CA LEU A 43 -8.41 1.53 -5.15
C LEU A 43 -6.97 1.89 -5.56
N THR A 44 -6.22 2.65 -4.76
CA THR A 44 -4.77 2.85 -4.97
C THR A 44 -3.97 2.26 -3.81
N VAL A 45 -3.10 3.02 -3.15
CA VAL A 45 -2.30 2.58 -2.01
C VAL A 45 -2.83 3.14 -0.69
N GLY A 46 -4.13 3.41 -0.59
CA GLY A 46 -4.79 3.83 0.65
C GLY A 46 -5.24 2.66 1.54
N ASN A 47 -6.46 2.76 2.05
CA ASN A 47 -7.20 1.68 2.69
C ASN A 47 -7.71 0.63 1.67
N ASN A 48 -6.79 0.05 0.90
CA ASN A 48 -7.11 -0.87 -0.18
C ASN A 48 -7.11 -2.33 0.28
N ALA A 49 -8.26 -2.78 0.78
CA ALA A 49 -8.45 -4.17 1.22
C ALA A 49 -8.28 -5.20 0.08
N ALA A 50 -8.61 -4.83 -1.16
CA ALA A 50 -8.46 -5.74 -2.30
C ALA A 50 -6.98 -6.05 -2.60
N LEU A 51 -6.15 -5.01 -2.62
CA LEU A 51 -4.71 -5.14 -2.72
C LEU A 51 -4.14 -5.88 -1.50
N GLY A 52 -4.57 -5.51 -0.29
CA GLY A 52 -4.17 -6.19 0.95
C GLY A 52 -4.40 -7.70 0.88
N ALA A 53 -5.59 -8.14 0.49
CA ALA A 53 -5.92 -9.56 0.38
C ALA A 53 -5.02 -10.29 -0.64
N ARG A 54 -4.70 -9.65 -1.77
CA ARG A 54 -3.80 -10.19 -2.82
C ARG A 54 -2.35 -10.31 -2.35
N LEU A 55 -1.91 -9.41 -1.47
CA LEU A 55 -0.61 -9.46 -0.82
C LEU A 55 -0.58 -10.40 0.40
N GLY A 56 -1.69 -11.10 0.69
CA GLY A 56 -1.78 -12.04 1.81
C GLY A 56 -1.95 -11.39 3.18
N VAL A 57 -2.39 -10.12 3.22
CA VAL A 57 -2.74 -9.42 4.45
C VAL A 57 -4.04 -9.98 5.03
N ASP A 58 -4.06 -10.22 6.34
CA ASP A 58 -5.29 -10.49 7.10
C ASP A 58 -6.11 -9.19 7.20
N VAL A 59 -6.93 -8.95 6.17
CA VAL A 59 -7.72 -7.71 6.01
C VAL A 59 -8.80 -7.56 7.07
N GLU A 60 -9.32 -8.66 7.62
CA GLU A 60 -10.36 -8.62 8.66
C GLU A 60 -9.83 -8.09 9.99
N ARG A 61 -8.53 -8.33 10.26
CA ARG A 61 -7.84 -7.85 11.47
C ARG A 61 -6.90 -6.68 11.21
N ALA A 62 -6.91 -6.13 10.01
CA ALA A 62 -6.10 -4.99 9.66
C ALA A 62 -6.59 -3.72 10.38
N VAL A 63 -5.66 -2.83 10.69
CA VAL A 63 -5.90 -1.52 11.28
C VAL A 63 -5.99 -0.49 10.17
N VAL A 64 -7.03 0.32 10.18
CA VAL A 64 -7.20 1.46 9.27
C VAL A 64 -6.71 2.72 9.97
N ILE A 65 -5.87 3.51 9.28
CA ILE A 65 -5.50 4.85 9.75
C ILE A 65 -6.39 5.88 9.05
N GLN A 66 -6.92 6.80 9.83
CA GLN A 66 -7.71 7.93 9.39
C GLN A 66 -7.06 9.24 9.82
N GLY A 67 -7.46 10.34 9.17
CA GLY A 67 -7.01 11.67 9.52
C GLY A 67 -5.81 12.10 8.69
N TYR A 68 -6.04 12.98 7.71
CA TYR A 68 -4.97 13.55 6.89
C TYR A 68 -5.41 14.82 6.19
N LYS A 69 -4.48 15.79 6.03
CA LYS A 69 -4.75 17.10 5.39
C LYS A 69 -5.98 17.84 5.94
N GLY A 70 -6.20 17.74 7.26
CA GLY A 70 -7.31 18.40 7.95
C GLY A 70 -8.67 17.71 7.81
N ASP A 71 -8.72 16.52 7.19
CA ASP A 71 -9.91 15.70 7.07
C ASP A 71 -9.82 14.50 8.02
N PRO A 72 -10.58 14.47 9.13
CA PRO A 72 -10.53 13.39 10.11
C PRO A 72 -11.08 12.06 9.59
N ASP A 73 -11.96 12.10 8.58
CA ASP A 73 -12.64 10.90 8.06
C ASP A 73 -11.86 10.24 6.92
N ARG A 74 -10.88 10.95 6.34
CA ARG A 74 -10.06 10.44 5.25
C ARG A 74 -9.24 9.23 5.70
N THR A 75 -9.50 8.06 5.12
CA THR A 75 -8.72 6.85 5.36
C THR A 75 -7.44 6.88 4.53
N ILE A 76 -6.28 6.79 5.16
CA ILE A 76 -5.00 6.89 4.44
C ILE A 76 -4.23 5.59 4.37
N ALA A 77 -4.59 4.58 5.17
CA ALA A 77 -3.85 3.34 5.19
C ALA A 77 -4.66 2.12 5.62
N LEU A 78 -4.17 0.96 5.19
CA LEU A 78 -4.49 -0.37 5.71
C LEU A 78 -3.19 -1.01 6.22
N ILE A 79 -3.13 -1.39 7.48
CA ILE A 79 -1.97 -2.05 8.09
C ILE A 79 -2.38 -3.40 8.65
N GLY A 80 -1.77 -4.48 8.17
CA GLY A 80 -2.15 -5.81 8.63
C GLY A 80 -1.02 -6.82 8.57
N ARG A 81 -1.26 -7.96 9.22
CA ARG A 81 -0.31 -9.07 9.26
C ARG A 81 -0.37 -9.89 7.97
N VAL A 82 0.75 -10.49 7.61
CA VAL A 82 0.87 -11.37 6.44
C VAL A 82 1.09 -12.82 6.88
N GLY A 83 0.55 -13.77 6.11
CA GLY A 83 0.80 -15.21 6.32
C GLY A 83 -0.09 -15.86 7.40
N GLY A 84 -1.23 -15.23 7.71
CA GLY A 84 -2.13 -15.63 8.80
C GLY A 84 -3.30 -16.55 8.43
N ASN A 85 -3.54 -16.88 7.15
CA ASN A 85 -4.74 -17.64 6.80
C ASN A 85 -4.73 -19.03 7.44
N ALA A 86 -5.79 -19.31 8.21
CA ALA A 86 -5.97 -20.51 9.00
C ALA A 86 -6.17 -21.78 8.15
N ASP A 87 -6.47 -21.65 6.85
CA ASP A 87 -6.99 -22.74 6.01
C ASP A 87 -5.95 -23.62 5.29
N SER A 88 -4.66 -23.48 5.58
CA SER A 88 -3.67 -24.47 5.15
C SER A 88 -3.57 -25.60 6.17
N GLY A 89 -4.23 -26.72 5.86
CA GLY A 89 -4.38 -27.88 6.72
C GLY A 89 -3.10 -28.45 7.33
N ASN A 90 -3.25 -28.96 8.56
CA ASN A 90 -2.46 -30.01 9.20
C ASN A 90 -0.96 -30.04 8.92
N HIS A 91 -0.21 -29.05 9.40
CA HIS A 91 1.19 -29.27 9.76
C HIS A 91 1.46 -28.62 11.12
N SER A 92 1.63 -29.46 12.14
CA SER A 92 2.00 -29.11 13.52
C SER A 92 3.46 -28.64 13.66
N GLY A 93 3.94 -27.89 12.66
CA GLY A 93 5.23 -27.23 12.67
C GLY A 93 5.02 -25.74 12.90
N ARG A 94 5.86 -25.16 13.76
CA ARG A 94 6.00 -23.73 14.07
C ARG A 94 5.78 -22.89 12.79
N ARG A 95 4.56 -22.37 12.56
CA ARG A 95 4.27 -21.54 11.37
C ARG A 95 5.19 -20.33 11.42
N GLU A 96 6.09 -20.18 10.44
CA GLU A 96 6.83 -18.94 10.27
C GLU A 96 5.82 -17.82 10.08
N LEU A 97 5.81 -16.86 11.01
CA LEU A 97 5.02 -15.65 10.85
C LEU A 97 5.68 -14.81 9.75
N GLY A 98 4.95 -14.57 8.66
CA GLY A 98 5.34 -13.68 7.57
C GLY A 98 5.60 -14.38 6.24
N LEU A 99 5.80 -13.59 5.19
CA LEU A 99 6.23 -14.05 3.87
C LEU A 99 7.67 -13.58 3.60
N PRO A 100 8.51 -14.38 2.94
CA PRO A 100 9.84 -13.94 2.53
C PRO A 100 9.77 -12.68 1.66
N ARG A 101 10.77 -11.79 1.79
CA ARG A 101 10.86 -10.54 1.03
C ARG A 101 10.82 -10.79 -0.47
N THR A 102 11.49 -11.85 -0.93
CA THR A 102 11.49 -12.24 -2.34
C THR A 102 10.08 -12.63 -2.84
N GLN A 103 9.29 -13.30 -2.00
CA GLN A 103 7.91 -13.63 -2.32
C GLN A 103 7.02 -12.39 -2.36
N ILE A 104 7.18 -11.46 -1.42
CA ILE A 104 6.41 -10.20 -1.39
C ILE A 104 6.70 -9.36 -2.64
N LEU A 105 7.95 -9.24 -3.05
CA LEU A 105 8.29 -8.46 -4.25
C LEU A 105 7.70 -9.09 -5.52
N ARG A 106 7.70 -10.42 -5.64
CA ARG A 106 6.99 -11.09 -6.75
C ARG A 106 5.50 -10.79 -6.76
N LEU A 107 4.84 -10.85 -5.60
CA LEU A 107 3.42 -10.49 -5.49
C LEU A 107 3.18 -9.03 -5.91
N LEU A 108 4.07 -8.12 -5.53
CA LEU A 108 3.99 -6.71 -5.95
C LEU A 108 4.27 -6.54 -7.45
N GLU A 109 5.19 -7.30 -8.04
CA GLU A 109 5.46 -7.30 -9.48
C GLU A 109 4.27 -7.85 -10.27
N ASP A 110 3.62 -8.91 -9.77
CA ASP A 110 2.40 -9.46 -10.38
C ASP A 110 1.23 -8.46 -10.38
N GLU A 111 1.15 -7.61 -9.34
CA GLU A 111 0.12 -6.59 -9.24
C GLU A 111 0.47 -5.32 -10.05
N PHE A 112 1.67 -4.77 -9.89
CA PHE A 112 2.04 -3.45 -10.42
C PHE A 112 2.95 -3.47 -11.65
N GLY A 113 3.64 -4.58 -11.92
CA GLY A 113 4.58 -4.75 -13.02
C GLY A 113 5.94 -4.07 -12.80
N SER A 114 5.96 -2.82 -12.35
CA SER A 114 7.18 -2.08 -12.04
C SER A 114 7.02 -1.19 -10.81
N PHE A 115 8.15 -0.72 -10.28
CA PHE A 115 8.22 0.15 -9.11
C PHE A 115 8.99 1.43 -9.44
N GLU A 116 8.61 2.52 -8.78
CA GLU A 116 9.38 3.77 -8.76
C GLU A 116 10.64 3.61 -7.90
N GLY A 117 10.59 2.81 -6.83
CA GLY A 117 11.76 2.50 -6.02
C GLY A 117 11.52 1.41 -4.97
N VAL A 118 12.59 0.69 -4.62
CA VAL A 118 12.62 -0.37 -3.61
C VAL A 118 13.76 -0.06 -2.63
N PHE A 119 13.50 -0.05 -1.32
CA PHE A 119 14.45 0.38 -0.30
C PHE A 119 14.42 -0.55 0.92
N GLY A 120 15.58 -0.77 1.55
CA GLY A 120 15.68 -1.58 2.78
C GLY A 120 15.67 -3.10 2.57
N PHE A 121 15.98 -3.56 1.36
CA PHE A 121 16.05 -4.98 0.98
C PHE A 121 17.49 -5.53 0.85
N THR A 122 18.52 -4.71 1.09
CA THR A 122 19.92 -5.12 1.08
C THR A 122 20.52 -5.12 2.50
N PRO A 123 21.28 -6.16 2.89
CA PRO A 123 21.97 -6.18 4.17
C PRO A 123 23.26 -5.36 4.11
N GLY A 124 23.38 -4.38 5.00
CA GLY A 124 24.59 -3.59 5.19
C GLY A 124 24.70 -2.40 4.24
N ASN A 125 24.73 -1.21 4.83
CA ASN A 125 24.92 0.10 4.20
C ASN A 125 23.81 0.53 3.23
N GLY A 126 22.70 1.01 3.79
CA GLY A 126 22.15 2.35 3.49
C GLY A 126 22.05 2.80 2.04
N ASP A 127 21.85 1.90 1.07
CA ASP A 127 21.76 2.30 -0.33
C ASP A 127 20.55 3.24 -0.51
N ALA A 128 20.88 4.50 -0.72
CA ALA A 128 19.97 5.57 -1.12
C ALA A 128 19.55 5.43 -2.59
N THR A 129 20.24 4.57 -3.33
CA THR A 129 19.91 4.21 -4.70
C THR A 129 18.91 3.06 -4.63
N GLY A 130 17.67 3.28 -5.07
CA GLY A 130 16.57 2.29 -5.05
C GLY A 130 16.85 1.05 -5.90
N SER A 131 17.85 0.27 -5.50
CA SER A 131 18.29 -0.95 -6.16
C SER A 131 17.28 -2.05 -5.90
N THR A 132 16.90 -2.76 -6.97
CA THR A 132 16.09 -3.98 -6.90
C THR A 132 16.93 -5.21 -6.62
N ASP A 133 18.26 -5.09 -6.51
CA ASP A 133 19.15 -6.21 -6.17
C ASP A 133 18.99 -6.58 -4.70
N ILE A 134 18.01 -7.44 -4.41
CA ILE A 134 17.92 -8.16 -3.14
C ILE A 134 19.16 -9.06 -3.05
N SER A 135 19.93 -8.95 -1.97
CA SER A 135 20.98 -9.94 -1.76
C SER A 135 20.30 -11.31 -1.60
N LYS A 136 20.82 -12.34 -2.27
CA LYS A 136 20.30 -13.71 -2.14
C LYS A 136 20.34 -14.25 -0.70
N ASP A 137 21.01 -13.53 0.19
CA ASP A 137 21.25 -13.90 1.58
C ASP A 137 20.38 -13.14 2.60
N ASP A 138 19.58 -12.14 2.18
CA ASP A 138 18.63 -11.42 3.06
C ASP A 138 17.17 -11.60 2.62
N ASP A 139 16.65 -12.81 2.82
CA ASP A 139 15.22 -13.10 2.67
C ASP A 139 14.47 -13.00 4.01
N THR A 140 14.79 -11.97 4.80
CA THR A 140 14.13 -11.69 6.08
C THR A 140 12.61 -11.61 5.87
N PRO A 141 11.79 -12.36 6.63
CA PRO A 141 10.35 -12.40 6.39
C PRO A 141 9.65 -11.08 6.74
N ILE A 142 8.76 -10.62 5.87
CA ILE A 142 7.81 -9.54 6.13
C ILE A 142 6.59 -10.10 6.86
N ARG A 143 6.32 -9.55 8.04
CA ARG A 143 5.21 -9.95 8.93
C ARG A 143 4.05 -8.99 8.89
N VAL A 144 4.32 -7.72 8.59
CA VAL A 144 3.34 -6.64 8.55
C VAL A 144 3.54 -5.85 7.25
N ILE A 145 2.44 -5.59 6.56
CA ILE A 145 2.40 -4.66 5.42
C ILE A 145 1.55 -3.46 5.82
N ALA A 146 2.08 -2.27 5.60
CA ALA A 146 1.35 -1.01 5.62
C ALA A 146 1.17 -0.53 4.19
N ILE A 147 -0.07 -0.52 3.70
CA ILE A 147 -0.46 0.07 2.42
C ILE A 147 -0.91 1.49 2.74
N MET A 148 -0.18 2.51 2.28
CA MET A 148 -0.44 3.89 2.68
C MET A 148 -0.19 4.96 1.60
N ASN A 149 -1.16 5.88 1.47
CA ASN A 149 -1.13 7.01 0.52
C ASN A 149 -0.21 8.16 0.96
N ALA A 150 -0.01 8.31 2.27
CA ALA A 150 0.90 9.28 2.85
C ALA A 150 2.28 8.63 3.05
N PHE A 151 3.34 9.44 3.03
CA PHE A 151 4.70 8.95 3.32
C PHE A 151 5.57 10.07 3.91
N HIS A 152 5.33 10.39 5.18
CA HIS A 152 6.12 11.35 5.96
C HIS A 152 6.49 10.74 7.32
N PRO A 153 7.43 11.37 8.08
CA PRO A 153 7.90 10.82 9.35
C PRO A 153 6.80 10.46 10.35
N ALA A 154 5.77 11.31 10.50
CA ALA A 154 4.66 11.08 11.41
C ALA A 154 3.88 9.80 11.08
N GLU A 155 3.64 9.52 9.80
CA GLU A 155 2.96 8.29 9.40
C GLU A 155 3.85 7.05 9.55
N VAL A 156 5.15 7.16 9.31
CA VAL A 156 6.11 6.07 9.55
C VAL A 156 6.13 5.69 11.05
N GLU A 157 6.08 6.68 11.95
CA GLU A 157 5.96 6.47 13.39
C GLU A 157 4.68 5.74 13.78
N GLN A 158 3.55 6.11 13.17
CA GLN A 158 2.27 5.42 13.41
C GLN A 158 2.32 3.96 12.94
N VAL A 159 2.90 3.71 11.76
CA VAL A 159 3.08 2.34 11.24
C VAL A 159 3.91 1.49 12.20
N GLU A 160 5.01 2.03 12.71
CA GLU A 160 5.83 1.34 13.72
C GLU A 160 5.03 0.98 14.96
N ALA A 161 4.31 1.95 15.55
CA ALA A 161 3.53 1.75 16.75
C ALA A 161 2.46 0.66 16.57
N ILE A 162 1.78 0.66 15.42
CA ILE A 162 0.76 -0.34 15.10
C ILE A 162 1.38 -1.72 14.84
N ALA A 163 2.49 -1.79 14.08
CA ALA A 163 3.17 -3.04 13.78
C ALA A 163 3.63 -3.78 15.04
N ARG A 164 4.13 -3.05 16.05
CA ARG A 164 4.50 -3.63 17.35
C ARG A 164 3.32 -4.31 18.04
N ASN A 165 2.12 -3.75 17.94
CA ASN A 165 0.91 -4.33 18.54
C ASN A 165 0.36 -5.52 17.74
N LEU A 166 0.54 -5.52 16.41
CA LEU A 166 0.09 -6.62 15.55
C LEU A 166 0.94 -7.89 15.69
N THR A 167 2.20 -7.75 16.10
CA THR A 167 3.11 -8.88 16.26
C THR A 167 3.38 -9.12 17.75
N PRO A 168 2.69 -10.07 18.41
CA PRO A 168 3.00 -10.37 19.80
C PRO A 168 4.45 -10.88 19.88
N GLY A 169 5.22 -10.28 20.80
CA GLY A 169 6.56 -10.78 21.12
C GLY A 169 6.50 -12.23 21.62
N PRO A 170 7.64 -12.93 21.68
CA PRO A 170 7.69 -14.24 22.32
C PRO A 170 7.19 -14.08 23.76
N THR A 171 6.04 -14.70 24.07
CA THR A 171 5.53 -14.77 25.42
C THR A 171 6.53 -15.57 26.24
N ASN A 172 7.26 -14.90 27.14
CA ASN A 172 8.09 -15.55 28.14
C ASN A 172 7.14 -16.27 29.13
N THR A 173 6.64 -17.44 28.73
CA THR A 173 5.77 -18.27 29.57
C THR A 173 6.60 -19.42 30.12
N THR A 174 7.55 -19.11 31.00
CA THR A 174 8.12 -20.14 31.88
C THR A 174 8.65 -19.53 33.17
N GLN A 175 7.80 -19.50 34.21
CA GLN A 175 8.26 -19.85 35.55
C GLN A 175 7.22 -20.82 36.15
N PRO A 176 7.60 -22.03 36.56
CA PRO A 176 6.77 -22.83 37.45
C PRO A 176 6.76 -22.19 38.85
N PRO A 177 5.72 -22.41 39.66
CA PRO A 177 5.67 -21.90 41.02
C PRO A 177 6.76 -22.59 41.83
N THR A 178 7.66 -21.81 42.45
CA THR A 178 8.53 -22.30 43.50
C THR A 178 7.91 -21.93 44.85
N ASP A 179 7.71 -22.96 45.66
CA ASP A 179 7.17 -22.87 47.01
C ASP A 179 8.03 -21.99 47.93
N GLY A 180 7.34 -21.15 48.72
CA GLY A 180 7.64 -20.93 50.14
C GLY A 180 8.84 -20.03 50.51
N LYS A 181 8.53 -18.78 50.89
CA LYS A 181 8.78 -18.14 52.21
C LYS A 181 8.96 -16.62 52.08
N GLN A 182 8.15 -15.85 52.82
CA GLN A 182 8.41 -14.44 53.17
C GLN A 182 9.53 -14.37 54.24
N PRO A 183 10.28 -13.25 54.34
CA PRO A 183 9.83 -12.14 55.19
C PRO A 183 10.06 -10.72 54.63
N GLN A 184 9.40 -9.79 55.30
CA GLN A 184 9.25 -8.35 55.07
C GLN A 184 10.57 -7.55 55.02
N GLN A 185 10.63 -6.54 54.16
CA GLN A 185 11.38 -5.30 54.38
C GLN A 185 10.71 -4.13 53.63
N GLU A 186 10.46 -3.06 54.37
CA GLU A 186 9.88 -1.79 53.93
C GLU A 186 10.96 -0.93 53.24
N HIS A 187 10.71 -0.44 52.02
CA HIS A 187 11.42 0.71 51.45
C HIS A 187 10.54 1.50 50.45
N GLU A 188 10.82 2.80 50.44
CA GLU A 188 10.20 4.01 49.85
C GLU A 188 9.63 3.97 48.41
N PRO A 189 8.80 4.98 48.03
CA PRO A 189 8.06 4.97 46.76
C PRO A 189 9.01 5.17 45.58
N ASN A 190 9.22 4.09 44.82
CA ASN A 190 10.02 4.11 43.61
C ASN A 190 9.26 4.87 42.52
N GLN A 191 9.89 5.91 41.98
CA GLN A 191 9.45 6.62 40.78
C GLN A 191 9.20 5.58 39.68
N GLU A 192 8.02 5.64 39.05
CA GLU A 192 7.66 4.81 37.89
C GLU A 192 8.68 5.04 36.78
N GLN A 193 9.71 4.18 36.73
CA GLN A 193 10.48 3.98 35.52
C GLN A 193 9.57 3.28 34.52
N PRO A 194 9.36 3.81 33.30
CA PRO A 194 8.57 3.10 32.31
C PRO A 194 9.28 1.78 31.99
N LEU A 195 8.59 0.68 32.27
CA LEU A 195 8.98 -0.67 31.85
C LEU A 195 9.37 -0.63 30.37
N PRO A 196 10.49 -1.26 29.95
CA PRO A 196 10.84 -1.33 28.53
C PRO A 196 9.68 -2.00 27.79
N LEU A 197 9.16 -1.32 26.76
CA LEU A 197 8.12 -1.82 25.86
C LEU A 197 8.65 -3.09 25.15
N GLN A 198 8.46 -4.25 25.79
CA GLN A 198 8.95 -5.54 25.31
C GLN A 198 7.96 -6.18 24.33
N GLY A 199 8.22 -5.88 23.06
CA GLY A 199 7.81 -6.64 21.89
C GLY A 199 8.75 -6.22 20.77
N ASP A 200 9.95 -6.81 20.72
CA ASP A 200 10.98 -6.48 19.72
C ASP A 200 10.56 -7.05 18.36
N VAL A 201 9.58 -6.40 17.75
CA VAL A 201 9.38 -6.47 16.31
C VAL A 201 10.37 -5.49 15.75
N SER A 202 11.56 -5.99 15.43
CA SER A 202 12.47 -5.23 14.58
C SER A 202 11.70 -4.83 13.33
N CYS A 203 11.59 -3.53 13.09
CA CYS A 203 10.92 -2.93 11.95
C CYS A 203 11.45 -3.46 10.59
N ARG A 204 12.55 -4.24 10.59
CA ARG A 204 13.01 -5.09 9.47
C ARG A 204 11.95 -6.05 8.91
N HIS A 205 10.94 -6.40 9.72
CA HIS A 205 9.81 -7.27 9.35
C HIS A 205 8.59 -6.50 8.84
N VAL A 206 8.70 -5.17 8.68
CA VAL A 206 7.62 -4.31 8.19
C VAL A 206 7.95 -3.88 6.78
N LEU A 207 6.96 -4.00 5.88
CA LEU A 207 6.98 -3.37 4.57
C LEU A 207 6.02 -2.18 4.55
N TYR A 208 6.53 -1.03 4.12
CA TYR A 208 5.76 0.16 3.79
C TYR A 208 5.55 0.24 2.28
N LEU A 209 4.31 0.15 1.81
CA LEU A 209 3.92 0.24 0.41
C LEU A 209 3.24 1.59 0.17
N THR A 210 3.78 2.39 -0.74
CA THR A 210 3.26 3.72 -1.03
C THR A 210 3.35 4.11 -2.50
N GLY A 211 2.76 5.26 -2.84
CA GLY A 211 2.57 5.71 -4.21
C GLY A 211 3.81 6.39 -4.77
N ALA A 212 4.50 7.22 -4.00
CA ALA A 212 5.64 7.98 -4.51
C ALA A 212 6.75 8.13 -3.50
N ILE A 213 7.96 8.36 -4.02
CA ILE A 213 9.13 8.64 -3.20
C ILE A 213 8.95 9.98 -2.46
N ARG A 214 9.21 9.95 -1.15
CA ARG A 214 9.28 11.13 -0.28
C ARG A 214 10.53 11.02 0.58
N GLU A 215 11.49 11.92 0.40
CA GLU A 215 12.80 11.85 1.06
C GLU A 215 12.70 11.76 2.59
N LEU A 216 11.87 12.61 3.20
CA LEU A 216 11.65 12.59 4.65
C LEU A 216 11.01 11.29 5.13
N GLY A 217 10.10 10.70 4.34
CA GLY A 217 9.50 9.39 4.63
C GLY A 217 10.53 8.27 4.54
N LEU A 218 11.36 8.26 3.48
CA LEU A 218 12.45 7.30 3.30
C LEU A 218 13.46 7.37 4.43
N GLN A 219 13.86 8.57 4.83
CA GLN A 219 14.77 8.76 5.96
C GLN A 219 14.18 8.16 7.25
N ALA A 220 12.94 8.51 7.58
CA ALA A 220 12.29 8.01 8.79
C ALA A 220 12.12 6.49 8.78
N ALA A 221 11.81 5.90 7.62
CA ALA A 221 11.70 4.45 7.43
C ALA A 221 13.07 3.76 7.58
N ARG A 222 14.13 4.34 7.01
CA ARG A 222 15.50 3.84 7.11
C ARG A 222 16.01 3.86 8.55
N GLU A 223 15.77 4.94 9.29
CA GLU A 223 16.15 5.07 10.71
C GLU A 223 15.50 3.98 11.57
N ARG A 224 14.34 3.46 11.14
CA ARG A 224 13.64 2.34 11.79
C ARG A 224 13.99 0.98 11.19
N GLY A 225 14.68 0.92 10.05
CA GLY A 225 14.96 -0.32 9.35
C GLY A 225 13.74 -0.96 8.67
N MET A 226 12.73 -0.17 8.30
CA MET A 226 11.59 -0.65 7.51
C MET A 226 11.98 -0.86 6.05
N ALA A 227 11.44 -1.89 5.42
CA ALA A 227 11.46 -2.02 3.97
C ALA A 227 10.41 -1.08 3.37
N VAL A 228 10.71 -0.48 2.21
CA VAL A 228 9.80 0.43 1.51
C VAL A 228 9.73 0.06 0.04
N VAL A 229 8.52 0.03 -0.51
CA VAL A 229 8.28 -0.03 -1.95
C VAL A 229 7.41 1.15 -2.36
N CYS A 230 7.93 1.96 -3.28
CA CYS A 230 7.21 3.05 -3.94
C CYS A 230 6.79 2.56 -5.33
N VAL A 231 5.49 2.41 -5.58
CA VAL A 231 5.02 1.82 -6.86
C VAL A 231 4.89 2.83 -8.00
N GLY A 232 4.81 4.12 -7.69
CA GLY A 232 4.50 5.19 -8.65
C GLY A 232 3.03 5.60 -8.59
N HIS A 233 2.77 6.90 -8.51
CA HIS A 233 1.39 7.45 -8.48
C HIS A 233 0.57 6.94 -9.66
N ARG A 234 1.15 6.96 -10.86
CA ARG A 234 0.46 6.51 -12.05
C ARG A 234 0.21 5.01 -12.01
N THR A 235 1.22 4.21 -11.66
CA THR A 235 1.11 2.76 -11.56
C THR A 235 0.00 2.34 -10.59
N CYS A 236 -0.10 2.98 -9.41
CA CYS A 236 -1.17 2.65 -8.47
C CYS A 236 -2.56 3.10 -8.94
N GLU A 237 -2.65 4.20 -9.68
CA GLU A 237 -3.92 4.65 -10.26
C GLU A 237 -4.39 3.74 -11.39
N GLU A 238 -3.48 3.36 -12.30
CA GLU A 238 -3.77 2.40 -13.37
C GLU A 238 -4.19 1.05 -12.82
N TRP A 239 -3.52 0.57 -11.76
CA TRP A 239 -3.92 -0.66 -11.06
C TRP A 239 -5.37 -0.58 -10.60
N GLY A 240 -5.78 0.53 -9.99
CA GLY A 240 -7.15 0.75 -9.52
C GLY A 240 -8.18 0.73 -10.65
N ILE A 241 -7.85 1.34 -11.79
CA ILE A 241 -8.72 1.37 -12.97
C ILE A 241 -8.88 -0.04 -13.54
N ARG A 242 -7.77 -0.77 -13.70
CA ARG A 242 -7.77 -2.16 -14.19
C ARG A 242 -8.53 -3.09 -13.26
N TYR A 243 -8.33 -2.95 -11.95
CA TYR A 243 -9.02 -3.74 -10.95
C TYR A 243 -10.53 -3.47 -10.96
N MET A 244 -10.93 -2.20 -10.99
CA MET A 244 -12.35 -1.84 -11.09
C MET A 244 -12.97 -2.37 -12.39
N ALA A 245 -12.29 -2.22 -13.54
CA ALA A 245 -12.77 -2.74 -14.81
C ALA A 245 -12.94 -4.26 -14.80
N LYS A 246 -12.00 -4.99 -14.20
CA LYS A 246 -12.12 -6.43 -13.95
C LYS A 246 -13.38 -6.76 -13.14
N LEU A 247 -13.58 -6.08 -12.01
CA LEU A 247 -14.77 -6.30 -11.16
C LEU A 247 -16.08 -6.01 -11.90
N LEU A 248 -16.13 -4.96 -12.71
CA LEU A 248 -17.31 -4.62 -13.52
C LEU A 248 -17.63 -5.75 -14.53
N ARG A 249 -16.62 -6.27 -15.24
CA ARG A 249 -16.79 -7.36 -16.20
C ARG A 249 -17.22 -8.66 -15.52
N GLU A 250 -16.65 -8.98 -14.36
CA GLU A 250 -17.01 -10.18 -13.60
C GLU A 250 -18.44 -10.08 -13.06
N ARG A 251 -18.82 -8.92 -12.51
CA ARG A 251 -20.14 -8.71 -11.91
C ARG A 251 -21.24 -8.60 -12.97
N TRP A 252 -20.92 -8.05 -14.15
CA TRP A 252 -21.85 -7.88 -15.26
C TRP A 252 -21.21 -8.34 -16.58
N PRO A 253 -21.24 -9.65 -16.91
CA PRO A 253 -20.59 -10.18 -18.11
C PRO A 253 -21.11 -9.63 -19.44
N GLY A 254 -22.33 -9.07 -19.46
CA GLY A 254 -22.90 -8.39 -20.63
C GLY A 254 -22.53 -6.92 -20.75
N LEU A 255 -21.86 -6.34 -19.74
CA LEU A 255 -21.40 -4.96 -19.76
C LEU A 255 -20.10 -4.88 -20.56
N ARG A 256 -20.11 -4.07 -21.62
CA ARG A 256 -18.87 -3.67 -22.30
C ARG A 256 -18.14 -2.67 -21.41
N VAL A 257 -16.90 -2.99 -21.04
CA VAL A 257 -16.03 -2.12 -20.26
C VAL A 257 -14.77 -1.88 -21.06
N ASP A 258 -14.54 -0.63 -21.43
CA ASP A 258 -13.32 -0.17 -22.10
C ASP A 258 -12.49 0.62 -21.06
N GLU A 259 -11.22 0.27 -20.92
CA GLU A 259 -10.27 0.99 -20.06
C GLU A 259 -9.53 2.02 -20.91
N ILE A 260 -9.41 3.24 -20.42
CA ILE A 260 -8.69 4.32 -21.11
C ILE A 260 -7.68 4.87 -20.11
N LEU A 261 -6.40 4.62 -20.37
CA LEU A 261 -5.29 5.06 -19.54
C LEU A 261 -4.56 6.20 -20.24
N GLU A 262 -4.03 7.16 -19.47
CA GLU A 262 -3.19 8.25 -19.95
C GLU A 262 -1.85 7.66 -20.43
N ASP A 263 -1.81 7.19 -21.68
CA ASP A 263 -0.62 6.95 -22.53
C ASP A 263 -0.90 6.07 -23.78
N GLU A 264 -2.10 5.50 -23.93
CA GLU A 264 -2.40 4.69 -25.13
C GLU A 264 -2.54 5.54 -26.41
N ASN A 265 -2.60 6.87 -26.32
CA ASN A 265 -2.66 7.78 -27.47
C ASN A 265 -1.29 8.25 -28.00
N GLU A 266 -0.20 8.17 -27.21
CA GLU A 266 1.12 8.65 -27.68
C GLU A 266 1.90 7.59 -28.47
N ARG A 267 1.60 6.30 -28.26
CA ARG A 267 2.32 5.19 -28.95
C ARG A 267 1.89 4.99 -30.41
N VAL A 268 0.81 5.62 -30.87
CA VAL A 268 0.32 5.52 -32.26
C VAL A 268 0.72 6.74 -33.10
N GLY A 269 1.39 7.75 -32.52
CA GLY A 269 1.54 9.07 -33.13
C GLY A 269 2.97 9.59 -33.36
N ILE A 270 4.03 8.82 -33.09
CA ILE A 270 5.42 9.30 -33.26
C ILE A 270 6.17 8.47 -34.31
N GLU A 271 5.65 8.48 -35.54
CA GLU A 271 6.46 8.39 -36.76
C GLU A 271 6.12 9.58 -37.65
N THR A 272 6.40 10.80 -37.19
CA THR A 272 6.95 11.87 -38.05
C THR A 272 7.22 13.14 -37.25
N THR A 273 8.41 13.69 -37.51
CA THR A 273 8.84 15.07 -37.29
C THR A 273 9.61 15.35 -36.00
N GLN A 274 10.94 15.17 -36.10
CA GLN A 274 11.93 15.92 -35.34
C GLN A 274 11.72 17.44 -35.52
N LYS A 275 11.82 18.22 -34.43
CA LYS A 275 12.88 19.24 -34.17
C LYS A 275 12.40 20.31 -33.19
N GLY A 276 13.12 20.39 -32.05
CA GLY A 276 13.55 21.62 -31.39
C GLY A 276 12.49 22.53 -30.78
N VAL A 277 12.53 22.71 -29.46
CA VAL A 277 13.12 23.86 -28.74
C VAL A 277 12.80 23.69 -27.25
N ALA A 278 13.81 23.92 -26.41
CA ALA A 278 13.71 23.88 -24.94
C ALA A 278 12.94 25.09 -24.39
N ALA A 279 12.18 24.90 -23.31
CA ALA A 279 12.01 25.89 -22.25
C ALA A 279 11.28 25.30 -21.02
N ASP A 280 11.94 25.49 -19.87
CA ASP A 280 11.39 25.81 -18.56
C ASP A 280 10.57 24.77 -17.80
N GLY A 281 11.29 24.11 -16.89
CA GLY A 281 10.74 23.37 -15.78
C GLY A 281 10.02 24.29 -14.79
N VAL A 282 8.75 23.97 -14.58
CA VAL A 282 8.01 24.35 -13.37
C VAL A 282 7.54 23.02 -12.75
N PRO A 283 7.91 22.70 -11.49
CA PRO A 283 7.37 21.51 -10.84
C PRO A 283 5.87 21.70 -10.64
N ALA A 284 5.09 20.70 -11.04
CA ALA A 284 3.65 20.66 -10.79
C ALA A 284 3.40 20.68 -9.27
N THR A 285 3.04 21.85 -8.75
CA THR A 285 2.54 22.01 -7.39
C THR A 285 1.08 21.57 -7.37
N TYR A 286 0.82 20.45 -6.70
CA TYR A 286 -0.54 20.00 -6.41
C TYR A 286 -1.09 20.75 -5.20
N GLY A 287 -2.19 21.48 -5.41
CA GLY A 287 -3.09 21.93 -4.37
C GLY A 287 -4.26 22.70 -4.96
N PRO A 288 -5.32 22.92 -4.16
CA PRO A 288 -6.27 21.92 -3.62
C PRO A 288 -7.17 21.26 -4.67
#